data_AF-A0A941QE83-F1
#
_entry.id   AF-A0A941QE83-F1
#
_cell.length_a   1.000
_cell.length_b   1.000
_cell.length_c   1.000
_cell.angle_alpha   90.00
_cell.angle_beta   90.00
_cell.angle_gamma   90.00
#
_symmetry.space_group_name_H-M   'P 1'
#
loop_
_entity.id
_entity.type
_entity.pdbx_description
1 polymer ?
#
loop_
_entity_poly.entity_id
_entity_poly.type
_entity_poly.pdbx_seq_one_letter_code
_entity_poly.pdbx_strand_id
1 'polypeptide(L)'
;MAAKQRIEQQPAWVLHTLPWRETSLIVEVLSRDHGRVALAAKGARRPHSVLRGVLMAFQPLLVDWSGGGEVKTLIRAEWQGGQPLLTGRALICGYYLNELLMRLTAREDAHPLLFDAYAAAIAALGRGDSIPPVLRRFELALLQELGYGLGLDAEGDTGVPVQPEQRYIYVFERGPVAVDTLAAEDGGAWGDQPPVRGQVLLDMAAGDFSRAETLAQSKLLLRALINHYLGGQPLQSRRVLKEIAEL
;
A
#
# COMPACT_ATOMS: atom_id res chain seq x y z
N MET A 1 1.23 10.77 36.38
CA MET A 1 1.48 9.67 35.43
C MET A 1 0.31 9.64 34.46
N ALA A 2 0.53 9.89 33.16
CA ALA A 2 -0.53 9.79 32.17
C ALA A 2 -1.12 8.38 32.22
N ALA A 3 -2.45 8.26 32.32
CA ALA A 3 -3.11 6.97 32.32
C ALA A 3 -2.66 6.19 31.08
N LYS A 4 -2.14 4.97 31.28
CA LYS A 4 -1.76 4.09 30.17
C LYS A 4 -3.02 3.81 29.37
N GLN A 5 -3.17 4.47 28.22
CA GLN A 5 -4.23 4.18 27.28
C GLN A 5 -4.10 2.71 26.87
N ARG A 6 -5.18 1.96 27.12
CA ARG A 6 -5.34 0.58 26.69
C ARG A 6 -6.30 0.59 25.54
N ILE A 7 -5.92 -0.11 24.48
CA ILE A 7 -6.67 -0.23 23.24
C ILE A 7 -6.99 -1.71 23.08
N GLU A 8 -8.23 -2.03 22.74
CA GLU A 8 -8.74 -3.40 22.72
C GLU A 8 -9.49 -3.67 21.41
N GLN A 9 -9.45 -4.95 21.01
CA GLN A 9 -10.20 -5.53 19.90
C GLN A 9 -10.06 -4.72 18.62
N GLN A 10 -8.84 -4.25 18.34
CA GLN A 10 -8.57 -3.47 17.14
C GLN A 10 -8.30 -4.37 15.95
N PRO A 11 -9.04 -4.20 14.84
CA PRO A 11 -8.70 -4.85 13.59
C PRO A 11 -7.30 -4.46 13.14
N ALA A 12 -6.46 -5.46 12.88
CA ALA A 12 -5.08 -5.27 12.50
C ALA A 12 -4.55 -6.35 11.55
N TRP A 13 -3.53 -5.98 10.79
CA TRP A 13 -2.73 -6.89 9.97
C TRP A 13 -1.25 -6.77 10.34
N VAL A 14 -0.54 -7.90 10.43
CA VAL A 14 0.91 -7.90 10.61
C VAL A 14 1.58 -7.49 9.30
N LEU A 15 2.33 -6.38 9.33
CA LEU A 15 3.13 -5.90 8.20
C LEU A 15 4.53 -6.50 8.21
N HIS A 16 5.16 -6.52 9.39
CA HIS A 16 6.54 -6.99 9.57
C HIS A 16 6.76 -7.49 11.01
N THR A 17 7.59 -8.52 11.18
CA THR A 17 8.09 -8.96 12.50
C THR A 17 9.61 -8.93 12.57
N LEU A 18 10.18 -8.44 13.67
CA LEU A 18 11.61 -8.37 13.92
C LEU A 18 11.94 -9.10 15.24
N PRO A 19 12.94 -10.00 15.28
CA PRO A 19 13.44 -10.56 16.53
C PRO A 19 13.87 -9.45 17.51
N TRP A 20 13.40 -9.52 18.75
CA TRP A 20 13.75 -8.56 19.79
C TRP A 20 13.96 -9.25 21.13
N ARG A 21 15.15 -9.10 21.70
CA ARG A 21 15.61 -9.91 22.84
C ARG A 21 15.54 -11.42 22.52
N GLU A 22 15.82 -12.24 23.51
CA GLU A 22 15.90 -13.69 23.35
C GLU A 22 14.56 -14.32 22.92
N THR A 23 13.45 -13.91 23.55
CA THR A 23 12.14 -14.58 23.37
C THR A 23 11.02 -13.68 22.82
N SER A 24 11.30 -12.43 22.44
CA SER A 24 10.26 -11.47 22.04
C SER A 24 10.39 -11.05 20.57
N LEU A 25 9.37 -10.37 20.07
CA LEU A 25 9.34 -9.77 18.74
C LEU A 25 8.94 -8.30 18.85
N ILE A 26 9.44 -7.45 17.95
CA ILE A 26 8.72 -6.25 17.54
C ILE A 26 7.84 -6.63 16.35
N VAL A 27 6.57 -6.25 16.41
CA VAL A 27 5.56 -6.50 15.38
C VAL A 27 5.06 -5.14 14.91
N GLU A 28 5.29 -4.83 13.64
CA GLU A 28 4.68 -3.70 12.97
C GLU A 28 3.31 -4.15 12.47
N VAL A 29 2.25 -3.48 12.91
CA VAL A 29 0.88 -3.75 12.47
C VAL A 29 0.29 -2.55 11.77
N LEU A 30 -0.57 -2.79 10.78
CA LEU A 30 -1.53 -1.80 10.30
C LEU A 30 -2.83 -2.02 11.09
N SER A 31 -3.15 -1.10 11.99
CA SER A 31 -4.43 -1.04 12.69
C SER A 31 -5.40 -0.13 11.93
N ARG A 32 -6.67 -0.52 11.87
CA ARG A 32 -7.71 0.24 11.17
C ARG A 32 -7.87 1.66 11.70
N ASP A 33 -8.02 1.79 13.02
CA ASP A 33 -8.38 3.05 13.66
C ASP A 33 -7.17 3.78 14.28
N HIS A 34 -5.99 3.15 14.24
CA HIS A 34 -4.75 3.70 14.82
C HIS A 34 -3.55 3.70 13.87
N GLY A 35 -3.74 3.35 12.60
CA GLY A 35 -2.67 3.38 11.61
C GLY A 35 -1.56 2.37 11.86
N ARG A 36 -0.34 2.71 11.44
CA ARG A 36 0.82 1.84 11.67
C ARG A 36 1.31 1.94 13.12
N VAL A 37 1.33 0.81 13.83
CA VAL A 37 1.73 0.74 15.24
C VAL A 37 2.81 -0.33 15.44
N ALA A 38 3.87 0.03 16.18
CA ALA A 38 4.91 -0.91 16.60
C ALA A 38 4.58 -1.52 17.97
N LEU A 39 4.52 -2.84 18.03
CA LEU A 39 4.12 -3.60 19.22
C LEU A 39 5.22 -4.58 19.67
N ALA A 40 5.63 -4.49 20.94
CA ALA A 40 6.48 -5.47 21.57
C ALA A 40 5.66 -6.69 22.02
N ALA A 41 5.83 -7.81 21.33
CA ALA A 41 5.22 -9.10 21.65
C ALA A 41 6.16 -9.91 22.56
N LYS A 42 6.02 -9.70 23.87
CA LYS A 42 6.90 -10.30 24.88
C LYS A 42 6.70 -11.82 24.97
N GLY A 43 7.79 -12.58 24.88
CA GLY A 43 7.72 -14.03 24.96
C GLY A 43 7.04 -14.72 23.76
N ALA A 44 6.78 -14.00 22.66
CA ALA A 44 6.13 -14.53 21.46
C ALA A 44 6.88 -15.71 20.81
N ARG A 45 8.19 -15.84 21.04
CA ARG A 45 9.02 -16.92 20.49
C ARG A 45 9.11 -18.16 21.39
N ARG A 46 8.53 -18.13 22.59
CA ARG A 46 8.54 -19.28 23.50
C ARG A 46 7.74 -20.45 22.90
N PRO A 47 8.13 -21.71 23.11
CA PRO A 47 7.45 -22.87 22.51
C PRO A 47 5.93 -22.92 22.73
N HIS A 48 5.46 -22.56 23.92
CA HIS A 48 4.05 -22.58 24.31
C HIS A 48 3.38 -21.20 24.30
N SER A 49 3.96 -20.22 23.60
CA SER A 49 3.36 -18.88 23.52
C SER A 49 2.10 -18.89 22.65
N VAL A 50 0.99 -18.41 23.20
CA VAL A 50 -0.26 -18.21 22.45
C VAL A 50 -0.10 -17.26 21.27
N LEU A 51 0.90 -16.37 21.30
CA LEU A 51 1.18 -15.42 20.23
C LEU A 51 1.96 -16.02 19.05
N ARG A 52 2.65 -17.16 19.25
CA ARG A 52 3.60 -17.71 18.26
C ARG A 52 2.92 -18.11 16.95
N GLY A 53 1.70 -18.63 17.02
CA GLY A 53 0.94 -19.09 15.86
C GLY A 53 -0.01 -18.05 15.26
N VAL A 54 -0.25 -16.94 15.96
CA VAL A 54 -1.26 -15.93 15.57
C VAL A 54 -0.64 -14.75 14.84
N LEU A 55 0.63 -14.41 15.12
CA LEU A 55 1.32 -13.27 14.51
C LEU A 55 1.81 -13.54 13.09
N MET A 56 0.92 -14.02 12.22
CA MET A 56 1.20 -14.33 10.82
C MET A 56 0.87 -13.12 9.93
N ALA A 57 1.73 -12.84 8.95
CA ALA A 57 1.43 -11.88 7.90
C ALA A 57 0.20 -12.31 7.09
N PHE A 58 -0.52 -11.34 6.53
CA PHE A 58 -1.68 -11.56 5.66
C PHE A 58 -2.85 -12.31 6.30
N GLN A 59 -2.91 -12.33 7.64
CA GLN A 59 -4.05 -12.88 8.37
C GLN A 59 -4.72 -11.76 9.18
N PRO A 60 -6.06 -11.68 9.17
CA PRO A 60 -6.80 -10.65 9.91
C PRO A 60 -6.76 -10.97 11.40
N LEU A 61 -6.40 -9.98 12.21
CA LEU A 61 -6.29 -10.09 13.65
C LEU A 61 -7.20 -9.08 14.36
N LEU A 62 -7.67 -9.45 15.55
CA LEU A 62 -8.02 -8.48 16.59
C LEU A 62 -6.86 -8.43 17.59
N VAL A 63 -6.38 -7.23 17.88
CA VAL A 63 -5.25 -7.03 18.78
C VAL A 63 -5.59 -6.08 19.92
N ASP A 64 -5.06 -6.38 21.09
CA ASP A 64 -5.11 -5.52 22.27
C ASP A 64 -3.69 -5.04 22.59
N TRP A 65 -3.51 -3.76 22.90
CA TRP A 65 -2.23 -3.23 23.34
C TRP A 65 -2.35 -2.13 24.38
N SER A 66 -1.23 -1.81 25.03
CA SER A 66 -1.17 -0.68 25.97
C SER A 66 0.17 0.06 25.91
N GLY A 67 0.13 1.31 26.38
CA GLY A 67 1.30 2.18 26.50
C GLY A 67 1.26 3.33 25.51
N GLY A 68 1.97 4.41 25.85
CA GLY A 68 2.03 5.66 25.06
C GLY A 68 3.41 5.99 24.50
N GLY A 69 4.33 5.03 24.48
CA GLY A 69 5.63 5.19 23.81
C GLY A 69 5.57 4.79 22.33
N GLU A 70 6.68 5.01 21.62
CA GLU A 70 6.84 4.64 20.20
C GLU A 70 6.63 3.14 19.95
N VAL A 71 7.04 2.31 20.91
CA VAL A 71 6.77 0.86 20.92
C VAL A 71 5.83 0.55 22.08
N LYS A 72 4.62 0.09 21.74
CA LYS A 72 3.59 -0.28 22.72
C LYS A 72 3.72 -1.76 23.07
N THR A 73 3.06 -2.22 24.13
CA THR A 73 3.10 -3.64 24.52
C THR A 73 1.88 -4.36 23.98
N LEU A 74 2.10 -5.40 23.16
CA LEU A 74 1.03 -6.30 22.72
C LEU A 74 0.54 -7.10 23.93
N ILE A 75 -0.77 -7.06 24.18
CA ILE A 75 -1.43 -7.79 25.28
C ILE A 75 -2.03 -9.09 24.74
N ARG A 76 -2.78 -9.00 23.64
CA ARG A 76 -3.52 -10.12 23.05
C ARG A 76 -3.54 -9.97 21.53
N ALA A 77 -3.58 -11.10 20.84
CA ALA A 77 -3.83 -11.17 19.40
C ALA A 77 -4.72 -12.38 19.14
N GLU A 78 -5.77 -12.20 18.35
CA GLU A 78 -6.74 -13.22 17.98
C GLU A 78 -6.91 -13.26 16.47
N TRP A 79 -6.77 -14.44 15.90
CA TRP A 79 -7.03 -14.65 14.48
C TRP A 79 -8.54 -14.66 14.23
N GLN A 80 -8.99 -13.89 13.24
CA GLN A 80 -10.41 -13.80 12.87
C GLN A 80 -10.85 -14.89 11.89
N GLY A 81 -9.93 -15.64 11.29
CA GLY A 81 -10.26 -16.66 10.29
C GLY A 81 -10.65 -16.07 8.92
N GLY A 82 -11.08 -16.95 8.01
CA GLY A 82 -11.72 -16.56 6.75
C GLY A 82 -10.79 -16.10 5.62
N GLN A 83 -9.50 -15.89 5.87
CA GLN A 83 -8.54 -15.40 4.88
C GLN A 83 -7.62 -16.52 4.35
N PRO A 84 -7.71 -16.89 3.05
CA PRO A 84 -6.80 -17.86 2.44
C PRO A 84 -5.32 -17.43 2.55
N LEU A 85 -4.43 -18.41 2.69
CA LEU A 85 -2.99 -18.18 2.69
C LEU A 85 -2.53 -17.74 1.30
N LEU A 86 -1.67 -16.72 1.25
CA LEU A 86 -1.02 -16.32 0.02
C LEU A 86 0.10 -17.30 -0.34
N THR A 87 0.18 -17.68 -1.61
CA THR A 87 1.21 -18.60 -2.13
C THR A 87 1.84 -18.09 -3.42
N GLY A 88 3.05 -18.56 -3.74
CA GLY A 88 3.72 -18.25 -5.01
C GLY A 88 3.86 -16.74 -5.25
N ARG A 89 3.51 -16.28 -6.46
CA ARG A 89 3.60 -14.85 -6.84
C ARG A 89 2.71 -13.95 -5.98
N ALA A 90 1.54 -14.42 -5.56
CA ALA A 90 0.62 -13.65 -4.72
C ALA A 90 1.24 -13.32 -3.36
N LEU A 91 2.02 -14.25 -2.78
CA LEU A 91 2.74 -14.03 -1.52
C LEU A 91 3.76 -12.89 -1.64
N ILE A 92 4.54 -12.89 -2.71
CA ILE A 92 5.55 -11.84 -2.94
C ILE A 92 4.87 -10.49 -3.19
N CYS A 93 3.75 -10.49 -3.91
CA CYS A 93 2.91 -9.31 -4.09
C CYS A 93 2.31 -8.78 -2.77
N GLY A 94 1.90 -9.67 -1.86
CA GLY A 94 1.48 -9.28 -0.50
C GLY A 94 2.61 -8.57 0.25
N TYR A 95 3.83 -9.08 0.20
CA TYR A 95 4.99 -8.41 0.81
C TYR A 95 5.33 -7.07 0.14
N TYR A 96 5.08 -6.92 -1.16
CA TYR A 96 5.18 -5.62 -1.82
C TYR A 96 4.18 -4.61 -1.24
N LEU A 97 2.92 -5.01 -0.98
CA LEU A 97 1.94 -4.14 -0.32
C LEU A 97 2.39 -3.75 1.09
N ASN A 98 2.90 -4.71 1.87
CA ASN A 98 3.42 -4.45 3.21
C ASN A 98 4.60 -3.46 3.18
N GLU A 99 5.52 -3.63 2.23
CA GLU A 99 6.68 -2.75 2.10
C GLU A 99 6.26 -1.32 1.72
N LEU A 100 5.28 -1.15 0.84
CA LEU A 100 4.73 0.17 0.52
C LEU A 100 4.15 0.85 1.76
N LEU A 101 3.30 0.15 2.51
CA LEU A 101 2.73 0.67 3.76
C LEU A 101 3.84 1.06 4.75
N MET A 102 4.83 0.19 4.93
CA MET A 102 5.95 0.44 5.85
C MET A 102 6.79 1.67 5.50
N ARG A 103 6.87 2.03 4.21
CA ARG A 103 7.70 3.15 3.73
C ARG A 103 6.94 4.45 3.56
N LEU A 104 5.66 4.39 3.19
CA LEU A 104 4.90 5.57 2.79
C LEU A 104 3.91 6.04 3.86
N THR A 105 3.56 5.20 4.85
CA THR A 105 2.64 5.61 5.93
C THR A 105 3.40 6.11 7.17
N ALA A 106 2.89 7.18 7.77
CA ALA A 106 3.33 7.62 9.09
C ALA A 106 2.90 6.61 10.18
N ARG A 107 3.60 6.61 11.31
CA ARG A 107 3.17 5.83 12.47
C ARG A 107 2.04 6.56 13.18
N GLU A 108 1.10 5.79 13.71
CA GLU A 108 -0.02 6.28 14.51
C GLU A 108 -0.95 7.27 13.77
N ASP A 109 -0.93 7.21 12.44
CA ASP A 109 -1.82 7.97 11.56
C ASP A 109 -2.83 7.04 10.88
N ALA A 110 -4.12 7.24 11.18
CA ALA A 110 -5.16 6.30 10.85
C ALA A 110 -5.69 6.52 9.42
N HIS A 111 -5.68 5.44 8.63
CA HIS A 111 -6.26 5.41 7.28
C HIS A 111 -7.25 4.24 7.15
N PRO A 112 -8.50 4.36 7.64
CA PRO A 112 -9.47 3.28 7.60
C PRO A 112 -9.81 2.79 6.19
N LEU A 113 -9.89 3.70 5.22
CA LEU A 113 -10.14 3.35 3.81
C LEU A 113 -8.96 2.59 3.20
N LEU A 114 -7.72 2.99 3.52
CA LEU A 114 -6.52 2.26 3.12
C LEU A 114 -6.45 0.86 3.77
N PHE A 115 -6.88 0.75 5.03
CA PHE A 115 -6.98 -0.54 5.72
C PHE A 115 -7.96 -1.47 4.98
N ASP A 116 -9.14 -0.96 4.62
CA ASP A 116 -10.15 -1.73 3.89
C ASP A 116 -9.66 -2.10 2.47
N ALA A 117 -8.94 -1.19 1.79
CA ALA A 117 -8.30 -1.46 0.51
C ALA A 117 -7.20 -2.55 0.61
N TYR A 118 -6.40 -2.53 1.67
CA TYR A 118 -5.41 -3.58 1.96
C TYR A 118 -6.10 -4.94 2.17
N ALA A 119 -7.13 -4.99 3.01
CA ALA A 119 -7.90 -6.21 3.26
C ALA A 119 -8.50 -6.77 1.97
N ALA A 120 -9.09 -5.92 1.13
CA ALA A 120 -9.64 -6.31 -0.17
C ALA A 120 -8.56 -6.88 -1.10
N ALA A 121 -7.37 -6.26 -1.13
CA ALA A 121 -6.25 -6.72 -1.95
C ALA A 121 -5.72 -8.09 -1.50
N ILE A 122 -5.53 -8.29 -0.18
CA ILE A 122 -5.10 -9.58 0.37
C ILE A 122 -6.13 -10.67 0.14
N ALA A 123 -7.42 -10.37 0.29
CA ALA A 123 -8.51 -11.29 -0.03
C ALA A 123 -8.51 -11.71 -1.51
N ALA A 124 -8.38 -10.74 -2.43
CA ALA A 124 -8.34 -11.00 -3.86
C ALA A 124 -7.11 -11.85 -4.27
N LEU A 125 -5.92 -11.52 -3.74
CA LEU A 125 -4.71 -12.31 -3.95
C LEU A 125 -4.86 -13.75 -3.40
N GLY A 126 -5.51 -13.92 -2.24
CA GLY A 126 -5.75 -15.22 -1.63
C GLY A 126 -6.74 -16.10 -2.38
N ARG A 127 -7.70 -15.50 -3.09
CA ARG A 127 -8.63 -16.22 -3.98
C ARG A 127 -8.02 -16.59 -5.33
N GLY A 128 -6.85 -16.06 -5.66
CA GLY A 128 -6.20 -16.26 -6.95
C GLY A 128 -6.72 -15.33 -8.06
N ASP A 129 -7.31 -14.18 -7.70
CA ASP A 129 -7.70 -13.17 -8.66
C ASP A 129 -6.47 -12.65 -9.45
N SER A 130 -6.72 -12.08 -10.64
CA SER A 130 -5.64 -11.54 -11.47
C SER A 130 -4.85 -10.46 -10.72
N ILE A 131 -3.55 -10.69 -10.55
CA ILE A 131 -2.66 -9.84 -9.72
C ILE A 131 -2.59 -8.38 -10.21
N PRO A 132 -2.42 -8.08 -11.52
CA PRO A 132 -2.17 -6.70 -11.94
C PRO A 132 -3.29 -5.71 -11.56
N PRO A 133 -4.60 -5.99 -11.81
CA PRO A 133 -5.69 -5.14 -11.33
C PRO A 133 -5.68 -4.93 -9.82
N VAL A 134 -5.45 -5.99 -9.04
CA VAL A 134 -5.43 -5.92 -7.57
C VAL A 134 -4.34 -4.95 -7.10
N LEU A 135 -3.13 -5.05 -7.68
CA LEU A 135 -2.04 -4.14 -7.34
C LEU A 135 -2.35 -2.71 -7.77
N ARG A 136 -2.92 -2.48 -8.96
CA ARG A 136 -3.22 -1.11 -9.41
C ARG A 136 -4.24 -0.43 -8.51
N ARG A 137 -5.32 -1.14 -8.14
CA ARG A 137 -6.36 -0.62 -7.23
C ARG A 137 -5.76 -0.23 -5.87
N PHE A 138 -4.96 -1.11 -5.28
CA PHE A 138 -4.33 -0.82 -3.99
C PHE A 138 -3.34 0.35 -4.06
N GLU A 139 -2.47 0.37 -5.07
CA GLU A 139 -1.50 1.45 -5.25
C GLU A 139 -2.17 2.81 -5.46
N LEU A 140 -3.26 2.84 -6.24
CA LEU A 140 -4.05 4.04 -6.44
C LEU A 140 -4.69 4.52 -5.12
N ALA A 141 -5.33 3.61 -4.39
CA ALA A 141 -5.94 3.92 -3.09
C ALA A 141 -4.90 4.42 -2.09
N LEU A 142 -3.71 3.81 -2.04
CA LEU A 142 -2.61 4.25 -1.20
C LEU A 142 -2.20 5.70 -1.49
N LEU A 143 -1.99 6.04 -2.75
CA LEU A 143 -1.57 7.40 -3.12
C LEU A 143 -2.69 8.43 -2.85
N GLN A 144 -3.96 8.06 -3.05
CA GLN A 144 -5.11 8.91 -2.74
C GLN A 144 -5.22 9.19 -1.24
N GLU A 145 -5.12 8.15 -0.41
CA GLU A 145 -5.23 8.24 1.05
C GLU A 145 -4.08 9.01 1.70
N LEU A 146 -2.89 8.98 1.08
CA LEU A 146 -1.75 9.79 1.52
C LEU A 146 -1.81 11.25 1.07
N GLY A 147 -2.90 11.66 0.40
CA GLY A 147 -3.11 13.04 0.00
C GLY A 147 -2.28 13.48 -1.20
N TYR A 148 -1.72 12.55 -1.99
CA TYR A 148 -0.92 12.88 -3.18
C TYR A 148 -1.76 13.34 -4.38
N GLY A 149 -3.02 13.73 -4.16
CA GLY A 149 -3.83 14.50 -5.10
C GLY A 149 -3.99 13.87 -6.48
N LEU A 150 -4.60 12.68 -6.56
CA LEU A 150 -4.83 12.00 -7.84
C LEU A 150 -6.11 12.50 -8.53
N GLY A 151 -6.14 13.78 -8.87
CA GLY A 151 -7.05 14.27 -9.90
C GLY A 151 -6.70 13.57 -11.21
N LEU A 152 -7.61 12.76 -11.74
CA LEU A 152 -7.35 11.92 -12.93
C LEU A 152 -8.35 12.20 -14.05
N ASP A 153 -9.45 12.85 -13.74
CA ASP A 153 -10.58 13.13 -14.60
C ASP A 153 -10.62 14.59 -15.09
N ALA A 154 -9.76 15.45 -14.55
CA ALA A 154 -9.58 16.83 -14.99
C ALA A 154 -8.09 17.19 -15.10
N GLU A 155 -7.79 18.12 -15.98
CA GLU A 155 -6.48 18.73 -16.14
C GLU A 155 -6.09 19.55 -14.91
N GLY A 156 -4.81 19.47 -14.54
CA GLY A 156 -4.27 20.07 -13.32
C GLY A 156 -4.44 21.58 -13.21
N ASP A 157 -4.16 22.31 -14.30
CA ASP A 157 -4.14 23.78 -14.27
C ASP A 157 -5.48 24.41 -14.62
N THR A 158 -6.18 23.80 -15.58
CA THR A 158 -7.36 24.38 -16.21
C THR A 158 -8.65 23.86 -15.58
N GLY A 159 -8.61 22.70 -14.91
CA GLY A 159 -9.78 21.98 -14.44
C GLY A 159 -10.66 21.43 -15.57
N VAL A 160 -10.19 21.51 -16.82
CA VAL A 160 -10.92 20.99 -17.98
C VAL A 160 -10.97 19.46 -17.91
N PRO A 161 -12.13 18.83 -18.16
CA PRO A 161 -12.23 17.37 -18.14
C PRO A 161 -11.24 16.70 -19.11
N VAL A 162 -10.59 15.64 -18.62
CA VAL A 162 -9.68 14.81 -19.41
C VAL A 162 -10.43 14.20 -20.60
N GLN A 163 -9.85 14.36 -21.79
CA GLN A 163 -10.42 13.85 -23.04
C GLN A 163 -9.88 12.45 -23.35
N PRO A 164 -10.75 11.45 -23.61
CA PRO A 164 -10.33 10.05 -23.76
C PRO A 164 -9.25 9.80 -24.84
N GLU A 165 -9.32 10.54 -25.94
CA GLU A 165 -8.46 10.37 -27.12
C GLU A 165 -7.12 11.09 -26.99
N GLN A 166 -7.02 12.05 -26.07
CA GLN A 166 -5.80 12.84 -25.86
C GLN A 166 -4.77 12.08 -25.02
N ARG A 167 -3.54 12.60 -25.01
CA ARG A 167 -2.45 12.11 -24.18
C ARG A 167 -2.04 13.17 -23.18
N TYR A 168 -1.72 12.71 -21.98
CA TYR A 168 -1.39 13.52 -20.84
C TYR A 168 -0.07 13.07 -20.23
N ILE A 169 0.68 14.02 -19.72
CA ILE A 169 1.74 13.78 -18.74
C ILE A 169 1.14 14.06 -17.36
N TYR A 170 1.34 13.16 -16.42
CA TYR A 170 0.93 13.40 -15.04
C TYR A 170 2.06 14.10 -14.29
N VAL A 171 2.01 15.42 -14.19
CA VAL A 171 3.00 16.21 -13.48
C VAL A 171 2.74 16.08 -11.98
N PHE A 172 3.79 15.78 -11.19
CA PHE A 172 3.66 15.60 -9.73
C PHE A 172 3.06 16.85 -9.10
N GLU A 173 2.10 16.66 -8.18
CA GLU A 173 1.40 17.74 -7.44
C GLU A 173 0.58 18.74 -8.30
N ARG A 174 0.69 18.67 -9.64
CA ARG A 174 -0.06 19.48 -10.59
C ARG A 174 -1.23 18.67 -11.19
N GLY A 175 -1.01 17.40 -11.53
CA GLY A 175 -2.01 16.53 -12.14
C GLY A 175 -1.79 16.32 -13.65
N PRO A 176 -2.80 15.82 -14.38
CA PRO A 176 -2.73 15.60 -15.82
C PRO A 176 -2.58 16.92 -16.58
N VAL A 177 -1.60 17.00 -17.48
CA VAL A 177 -1.43 18.12 -18.42
C VAL A 177 -1.34 17.55 -19.82
N ALA A 178 -2.13 18.07 -20.76
CA ALA A 178 -2.13 17.59 -22.13
C ALA A 178 -0.73 17.76 -22.75
N VAL A 179 -0.27 16.73 -23.48
CA VAL A 179 1.06 16.72 -24.11
C VAL A 179 1.24 17.90 -25.06
N ASP A 180 0.18 18.25 -25.82
CA ASP A 180 0.23 19.36 -26.77
C ASP A 180 0.41 20.72 -26.07
N THR A 181 -0.23 20.90 -24.90
CA THR A 181 -0.06 22.10 -24.07
C THR A 181 1.37 22.18 -23.54
N LEU A 182 1.91 21.10 -22.98
CA LEU A 182 3.29 21.08 -22.48
C LEU A 182 4.34 21.31 -23.58
N ALA A 183 4.09 20.79 -24.79
CA ALA A 183 5.00 20.97 -25.91
C ALA A 183 5.13 22.45 -26.32
N ALA A 184 4.06 23.23 -26.13
CA ALA A 184 4.04 24.66 -26.39
C ALA A 184 4.74 25.48 -25.28
N GLU A 185 4.73 25.02 -24.02
CA GLU A 185 5.28 25.74 -22.86
C GLU A 185 6.80 25.51 -22.68
N ASP A 186 7.26 24.25 -22.69
CA ASP A 186 8.62 23.87 -22.26
C ASP A 186 9.47 23.23 -23.37
N GLY A 187 9.10 23.42 -24.65
CA GLY A 187 9.85 22.89 -25.79
C GLY A 187 9.92 21.35 -25.85
N GLY A 188 9.05 20.65 -25.10
CA GLY A 188 8.94 19.19 -25.11
C GLY A 188 9.60 18.44 -23.94
N ALA A 189 10.12 19.12 -22.92
CA ALA A 189 10.88 18.48 -21.84
C ALA A 189 10.01 18.24 -20.58
N TRP A 190 9.40 17.06 -20.47
CA TRP A 190 8.58 16.64 -19.31
C TRP A 190 9.25 15.56 -18.42
N GLY A 191 10.57 15.46 -18.51
CA GLY A 191 11.37 14.47 -17.77
C GLY A 191 11.04 13.01 -18.15
N ASP A 192 11.25 12.10 -17.21
CA ASP A 192 11.06 10.64 -17.39
C ASP A 192 9.61 10.17 -17.21
N GLN A 193 8.64 11.09 -17.13
CA GLN A 193 7.25 10.73 -16.90
C GLN A 193 6.63 10.11 -18.16
N PRO A 194 6.00 8.93 -18.06
CA PRO A 194 5.41 8.27 -19.22
C PRO A 194 4.13 9.00 -19.66
N PRO A 195 3.92 9.25 -20.97
CA PRO A 195 2.64 9.73 -21.46
C PRO A 195 1.55 8.67 -21.26
N VAL A 196 0.37 9.12 -20.88
CA VAL A 196 -0.80 8.28 -20.59
C VAL A 196 -1.99 8.78 -21.41
N ARG A 197 -2.76 7.85 -21.97
CA ARG A 197 -3.98 8.18 -22.71
C ARG A 197 -5.07 8.65 -21.74
N GLY A 198 -5.85 9.66 -22.10
CA GLY A 198 -6.91 10.19 -21.25
C GLY A 198 -7.91 9.12 -20.81
N GLN A 199 -8.27 8.21 -21.70
CA GLN A 199 -9.15 7.08 -21.36
C GLN A 199 -8.55 6.17 -20.27
N VAL A 200 -7.22 6.07 -20.16
CA VAL A 200 -6.59 5.33 -19.05
C VAL A 200 -6.72 6.08 -17.74
N LEU A 201 -6.57 7.40 -17.73
CA LEU A 201 -6.76 8.21 -16.52
C LEU A 201 -8.21 8.15 -16.04
N LEU A 202 -9.18 8.24 -16.96
CA LEU A 202 -10.60 8.10 -16.66
C LEU A 202 -10.95 6.71 -16.11
N ASP A 203 -10.41 5.65 -16.70
CA ASP A 203 -10.55 4.30 -16.15
C ASP A 203 -9.97 4.20 -14.75
N MET A 204 -8.77 4.73 -14.51
CA MET A 204 -8.15 4.75 -13.19
C MET A 204 -9.01 5.50 -12.18
N ALA A 205 -9.57 6.66 -12.56
CA ALA A 205 -10.49 7.44 -11.73
C ALA A 205 -11.75 6.63 -11.36
N ALA A 206 -12.30 5.87 -12.31
CA ALA A 206 -13.42 4.97 -12.09
C ALA A 206 -13.05 3.66 -11.36
N GLY A 207 -11.76 3.44 -11.09
CA GLY A 207 -11.25 2.18 -10.55
C GLY A 207 -11.45 1.00 -11.51
N ASP A 208 -11.58 1.23 -12.82
CA ASP A 208 -11.63 0.17 -13.82
C ASP A 208 -10.22 -0.20 -14.30
N PHE A 209 -9.89 -1.48 -14.22
CA PHE A 209 -8.62 -2.04 -14.67
C PHE A 209 -8.83 -3.27 -15.56
N SER A 210 -9.98 -3.34 -16.23
CA SER A 210 -10.37 -4.43 -17.12
C SER A 210 -9.59 -4.44 -18.44
N ARG A 211 -9.20 -3.27 -18.95
CA ARG A 211 -8.50 -3.13 -20.24
C ARG A 211 -7.00 -3.33 -20.10
N ALA A 212 -6.41 -4.02 -21.07
CA ALA A 212 -4.97 -4.28 -21.11
C ALA A 212 -4.13 -2.99 -21.23
N GLU A 213 -4.60 -2.01 -22.02
CA GLU A 213 -3.94 -0.70 -22.14
C GLU A 213 -3.93 0.04 -20.79
N THR A 214 -5.05 0.04 -20.08
CA THR A 214 -5.17 0.62 -18.73
C THR A 214 -4.19 -0.02 -17.76
N LEU A 215 -4.11 -1.35 -17.73
CA LEU A 215 -3.14 -2.05 -16.87
C LEU A 215 -1.69 -1.71 -17.21
N ALA A 216 -1.35 -1.64 -18.50
CA ALA A 216 -0.01 -1.34 -18.96
C ALA A 216 0.41 0.09 -18.58
N GLN A 217 -0.39 1.09 -18.94
CA GLN A 217 -0.04 2.50 -18.72
C GLN A 217 -0.18 2.92 -17.25
N SER A 218 -1.23 2.48 -16.53
CA SER A 218 -1.34 2.72 -15.08
C SER A 218 -0.18 2.11 -14.30
N LYS A 219 0.38 0.98 -14.77
CA LYS A 219 1.58 0.40 -14.17
C LYS A 219 2.80 1.31 -14.28
N LEU A 220 3.00 1.93 -15.43
CA LEU A 220 4.10 2.86 -15.62
C LEU A 220 3.90 4.12 -14.78
N LEU A 221 2.69 4.69 -14.80
CA LEU A 221 2.33 5.89 -14.07
C LEU A 221 2.44 5.71 -12.54
N LEU A 222 1.73 4.73 -11.96
CA LEU A 222 1.77 4.48 -10.52
C LEU A 222 3.19 4.15 -10.04
N ARG A 223 3.99 3.47 -10.86
CA ARG A 223 5.40 3.22 -10.53
C ARG A 223 6.21 4.51 -10.49
N ALA A 224 6.01 5.44 -11.43
CA ALA A 224 6.69 6.72 -11.44
C ALA A 224 6.31 7.54 -10.19
N LEU A 225 5.01 7.62 -9.89
CA LEU A 225 4.47 8.29 -8.70
C LEU A 225 5.01 7.71 -7.39
N ILE A 226 4.91 6.39 -7.21
CA ILE A 226 5.42 5.71 -6.01
C ILE A 226 6.93 5.93 -5.88
N ASN A 227 7.70 5.83 -6.97
CA ASN A 227 9.15 6.02 -6.91
C ASN A 227 9.53 7.45 -6.52
N HIS A 228 8.76 8.46 -6.98
CA HIS A 228 8.94 9.85 -6.60
C HIS A 228 8.77 10.01 -5.07
N TYR A 229 7.66 9.51 -4.52
CA TYR A 229 7.38 9.60 -3.07
C TYR A 229 8.27 8.71 -2.20
N LEU A 230 8.89 7.66 -2.76
CA LEU A 230 9.91 6.88 -2.07
C LEU A 230 11.27 7.59 -1.98
N GLY A 231 11.45 8.75 -2.61
CA GLY A 231 12.71 9.51 -2.55
C GLY A 231 13.92 8.72 -3.06
N GLY A 232 13.73 7.88 -4.09
CA GLY A 232 14.79 7.05 -4.67
C GLY A 232 15.15 5.78 -3.88
N GLN A 233 14.47 5.50 -2.76
CA GLN A 233 14.74 4.29 -1.99
C GLN A 233 14.18 3.03 -2.70
N PRO A 234 15.02 2.02 -3.04
CA PRO A 234 14.58 0.86 -3.80
C PRO A 234 13.74 -0.08 -2.94
N LEU A 235 12.70 -0.68 -3.52
CA LEU A 235 11.87 -1.70 -2.87
C LEU A 235 12.51 -3.08 -2.96
N GLN A 236 12.68 -3.76 -1.83
CA GLN A 236 13.28 -5.10 -1.77
C GLN A 236 12.35 -6.15 -2.36
N SER A 237 11.04 -6.04 -2.13
CA SER A 237 10.02 -6.91 -2.74
C SER A 237 10.11 -6.94 -4.27
N ARG A 238 10.41 -5.80 -4.91
CA ARG A 238 10.61 -5.71 -6.37
C ARG A 238 11.91 -6.38 -6.82
N ARG A 239 12.97 -6.36 -6.00
CA ARG A 239 14.23 -7.06 -6.31
C ARG A 239 14.02 -8.58 -6.29
N VAL A 240 13.39 -9.08 -5.22
CA VAL A 240 13.05 -10.51 -5.08
C VAL A 240 12.17 -10.99 -6.25
N LEU A 241 11.17 -10.19 -6.66
CA LEU A 241 10.34 -10.54 -7.83
C LEU A 241 11.13 -10.66 -9.13
N LYS A 242 12.12 -9.79 -9.35
CA LYS A 242 12.98 -9.85 -10.55
C LYS A 242 13.87 -11.09 -10.51
N GLU A 243 14.53 -11.32 -9.39
CA GLU A 243 15.42 -12.47 -9.20
C GLU A 243 14.68 -13.80 -9.41
N ILE A 244 13.42 -13.91 -8.95
CA ILE A 244 12.59 -15.11 -9.16
C ILE A 244 12.09 -15.23 -10.61
N ALA A 245 11.85 -14.12 -11.31
CA ALA A 245 11.38 -14.14 -12.70
C ALA A 245 12.51 -14.45 -13.71
N GLU A 246 13.77 -14.34 -13.28
CA GLU A 246 14.97 -14.65 -14.06
C GLU A 246 15.46 -16.11 -13.87
N LEU A 247 14.80 -16.88 -12.98
CA LEU A 247 15.00 -18.33 -12.76
C LEU A 247 14.03 -19.16 -13.61
#